data_AF-A0A9W9WKD3-F1
#
_entry.id   AF-A0A9W9WKD3-F1
#
_cell.length_a   1.000
_cell.length_b   1.000
_cell.length_c   1.000
_cell.angle_alpha   90.00
_cell.angle_beta   90.00
_cell.angle_gamma   90.00
#
_symmetry.space_group_name_H-M   'P 1'
#
loop_
_entity.id
_entity.type
_entity.pdbx_description
1 polymer ?
#
loop_
_entity_poly.entity_id
_entity_poly.type
_entity_poly.pdbx_seq_one_letter_code
_entity_poly.pdbx_strand_id
1 'polypeptide(L)'
;MSRMALPSRKRDLAYLFFFASHIPIIFLVDTVPLQPAWFRSNLSATIREYYIATYRDKFFEEPAPVWFNAFIWMELLYHVPASVWAVWGLMRDQRANHLDLFGPSVLTDHPLIPVHLLVFGVQAFVTSLTCLVDVWSWTDRSMEEKQQITYLYGPYVALGALMALDMVLRLRAQLMPKVKHE
;
A
#
# COMPACT_ATOMS: atom_id res chain seq x y z
N MET A 1 5.17 2.84 29.52
CA MET A 1 5.71 4.10 28.95
C MET A 1 4.58 4.74 28.17
N SER A 2 4.16 5.96 28.54
CA SER A 2 3.13 6.71 27.80
C SER A 2 3.65 7.02 26.39
N ARG A 3 3.02 6.46 25.34
CA ARG A 3 3.40 6.74 23.95
C ARG A 3 2.90 8.13 23.55
N MET A 4 3.75 8.87 22.83
CA MET A 4 3.40 10.18 22.32
C MET A 4 2.27 10.08 21.29
N ALA A 5 1.39 11.09 21.27
CA ALA A 5 0.26 11.17 20.33
C ALA A 5 0.72 11.13 18.87
N LEU A 6 -0.05 10.52 17.97
CA LEU A 6 0.31 10.25 16.57
C LEU A 6 0.69 11.46 15.69
N PRO A 7 0.28 12.73 15.96
CA PRO A 7 0.88 13.91 15.32
C PRO A 7 2.41 14.01 15.53
N SER A 8 2.92 13.43 16.63
CA SER A 8 4.37 13.28 16.87
C SER A 8 4.98 12.08 16.13
N ARG A 9 4.17 11.12 15.67
CA ARG A 9 4.55 9.92 14.90
C ARG A 9 4.29 10.14 13.41
N LYS A 10 4.98 11.13 12.82
CA LYS A 10 4.78 11.58 11.43
C LYS A 10 4.73 10.45 10.38
N ARG A 11 5.50 9.38 10.58
CA ARG A 11 5.56 8.21 9.69
C ARG A 11 4.26 7.41 9.71
N ASP A 12 3.67 7.22 10.88
CA ASP A 12 2.44 6.44 11.05
C ASP A 12 1.23 7.20 10.52
N LEU A 13 1.25 8.53 10.61
CA LEU A 13 0.25 9.38 9.94
C LEU A 13 0.35 9.29 8.41
N ALA A 14 1.58 9.27 7.87
CA ALA A 14 1.79 9.07 6.43
C ALA A 14 1.28 7.70 5.96
N TYR A 15 1.53 6.63 6.74
CA TYR A 15 0.99 5.31 6.45
C TYR A 15 -0.54 5.28 6.52
N LEU A 16 -1.15 5.94 7.52
CA LEU A 16 -2.60 6.04 7.62
C LEU A 16 -3.21 6.70 6.38
N PHE A 17 -2.67 7.85 5.95
CA PHE A 17 -3.15 8.56 4.76
C PHE A 17 -2.98 7.71 3.50
N PHE A 18 -1.83 7.04 3.36
CA PHE A 18 -1.58 6.13 2.26
C PHE A 18 -2.62 5.00 2.23
N PHE A 19 -2.78 4.22 3.30
CA PHE A 19 -3.72 3.09 3.30
C PHE A 19 -5.17 3.54 3.11
N ALA A 20 -5.57 4.67 3.71
CA ALA A 20 -6.91 5.21 3.56
C ALA A 20 -7.22 5.64 2.12
N SER A 21 -6.25 6.25 1.43
CA SER A 21 -6.42 6.66 0.02
C SER A 21 -6.24 5.50 -0.96
N HIS A 22 -5.42 4.49 -0.61
CA HIS A 22 -5.14 3.36 -1.47
C HIS A 22 -6.33 2.41 -1.61
N ILE A 23 -7.13 2.20 -0.56
CA ILE A 23 -8.34 1.35 -0.61
C ILE A 23 -9.29 1.74 -1.77
N PRO A 24 -9.77 2.99 -1.88
CA PRO A 24 -10.64 3.35 -3.00
C PRO A 24 -9.93 3.30 -4.36
N ILE A 25 -8.62 3.57 -4.41
CA ILE A 25 -7.82 3.46 -5.66
C ILE A 25 -7.83 2.02 -6.18
N ILE A 26 -7.57 1.03 -5.31
CA ILE A 26 -7.56 -0.39 -5.69
C ILE A 26 -8.91 -0.80 -6.30
N PHE A 27 -10.02 -0.30 -5.78
CA PHE A 27 -11.34 -0.60 -6.33
C PHE A 27 -11.70 0.21 -7.58
N LEU A 28 -11.25 1.46 -7.70
CA LEU A 28 -11.61 2.30 -8.85
C LEU A 28 -10.73 2.07 -10.08
N VAL A 29 -9.51 1.57 -9.88
CA VAL A 29 -8.49 1.45 -10.93
C VAL A 29 -8.02 0.02 -11.07
N ASP A 30 -7.39 -0.53 -10.03
CA ASP A 30 -6.55 -1.73 -10.18
C ASP A 30 -7.38 -3.01 -10.37
N THR A 31 -8.37 -3.22 -9.50
CA THR A 31 -9.16 -4.47 -9.45
C THR A 31 -10.35 -4.49 -10.39
N VAL A 32 -10.59 -3.42 -11.15
CA VAL A 32 -11.72 -3.31 -12.09
C VAL A 32 -11.82 -4.50 -13.06
N PRO A 33 -10.72 -5.07 -13.60
CA PRO A 33 -10.79 -6.27 -14.45
C PRO A 33 -11.38 -7.50 -13.74
N LEU A 34 -11.21 -7.61 -12.41
CA LEU A 34 -11.73 -8.72 -11.61
C LEU A 34 -13.16 -8.48 -11.11
N GLN A 35 -13.68 -7.25 -11.23
CA GLN A 35 -14.95 -6.88 -10.63
C GLN A 35 -16.14 -7.43 -11.41
N PRO A 36 -17.17 -7.93 -10.69
CA PRO A 36 -18.40 -8.34 -11.33
C PRO A 36 -19.09 -7.13 -11.97
N ALA A 37 -19.88 -7.36 -13.02
CA ALA A 37 -20.48 -6.29 -13.81
C ALA A 37 -21.33 -5.31 -12.99
N TRP A 38 -21.97 -5.78 -11.92
CA TRP A 38 -22.80 -4.95 -11.04
C TRP A 38 -22.01 -3.99 -10.13
N PHE A 39 -20.71 -4.23 -9.93
CA PHE A 39 -19.85 -3.39 -9.10
C PHE A 39 -19.05 -2.37 -9.94
N ARG A 40 -18.92 -2.63 -11.25
CA ARG A 40 -18.25 -1.72 -12.18
C ARG A 40 -19.05 -0.43 -12.34
N SER A 41 -18.39 0.70 -12.15
CA SER A 41 -19.00 2.02 -12.20
C SER A 41 -18.57 2.81 -13.43
N ASN A 42 -19.38 3.77 -13.86
CA ASN A 42 -18.98 4.73 -14.90
C ASN A 42 -17.76 5.53 -14.48
N LEU A 43 -17.64 5.86 -13.19
CA LEU A 43 -16.47 6.57 -12.66
C LEU A 43 -15.17 5.78 -12.89
N SER A 44 -15.16 4.48 -12.55
CA SER A 44 -13.99 3.62 -12.79
C SER A 44 -13.68 3.49 -14.28
N ALA A 45 -14.69 3.42 -15.15
CA ALA A 45 -14.48 3.38 -16.61
C ALA A 45 -13.81 4.68 -17.10
N THR A 46 -14.35 5.83 -16.74
CA THR A 46 -13.82 7.14 -17.13
C THR A 46 -12.39 7.36 -16.63
N ILE A 47 -12.09 7.00 -15.37
CA ILE A 47 -10.74 7.12 -14.82
C ILE A 47 -9.76 6.23 -15.60
N ARG A 48 -10.14 4.99 -15.89
CA ARG A 48 -9.27 4.06 -16.63
C ARG A 48 -9.07 4.45 -18.08
N GLU A 49 -10.10 4.93 -18.76
CA GLU A 49 -10.00 5.46 -20.13
C GLU A 49 -9.03 6.65 -20.17
N TYR A 50 -9.18 7.61 -19.25
CA TYR A 50 -8.25 8.72 -19.11
C TYR A 50 -6.82 8.25 -18.84
N TYR A 51 -6.65 7.28 -17.93
CA TYR A 51 -5.35 6.73 -17.56
C TYR A 51 -4.65 6.09 -18.76
N ILE A 52 -5.35 5.21 -19.48
CA ILE A 52 -4.82 4.53 -20.67
C ILE A 52 -4.45 5.54 -21.76
N ALA A 53 -5.33 6.50 -22.03
CA ALA A 53 -5.08 7.54 -23.04
C ALA A 53 -3.87 8.42 -22.69
N THR A 54 -3.60 8.63 -21.39
CA THR A 54 -2.53 9.50 -20.90
C THR A 54 -1.19 8.79 -20.79
N TYR A 55 -1.16 7.60 -20.20
CA TYR A 55 0.08 6.92 -19.80
C TYR A 55 0.50 5.80 -20.72
N ARG A 56 -0.42 5.28 -21.55
CA ARG A 56 -0.17 4.16 -22.47
C ARG A 56 0.39 2.92 -21.78
N ASP A 57 -0.03 2.71 -20.53
CA ASP A 57 0.39 1.60 -19.67
C ASP A 57 -0.23 0.28 -20.16
N LYS A 58 0.63 -0.65 -20.60
CA LYS A 58 0.22 -1.96 -21.11
C LYS A 58 -0.41 -2.87 -20.06
N PHE A 59 -0.21 -2.61 -18.78
CA PHE A 59 -0.87 -3.40 -17.73
C PHE A 59 -2.39 -3.15 -17.70
N PHE A 60 -2.82 -2.01 -18.25
CA PHE A 60 -4.23 -1.62 -18.31
C PHE A 60 -4.80 -1.61 -19.74
N GLU A 61 -3.97 -1.79 -20.77
CA GLU A 61 -4.38 -1.95 -22.18
C GLU A 61 -4.58 -3.43 -22.55
N GLU A 62 -5.53 -3.71 -23.44
CA GLU A 62 -5.73 -5.06 -23.96
C GLU A 62 -4.81 -5.35 -25.16
N PRO A 63 -4.16 -6.52 -25.23
CA PRO A 63 -4.14 -7.58 -24.23
C PRO A 63 -3.13 -7.30 -23.09
N ALA A 64 -3.59 -7.38 -21.84
CA ALA A 64 -2.73 -7.22 -20.68
C ALA A 64 -1.87 -8.49 -20.44
N PRO A 65 -0.65 -8.36 -19.88
CA PRO A 65 0.18 -9.52 -19.56
C PRO A 65 -0.51 -10.45 -18.55
N VAL A 66 -0.58 -11.75 -18.86
CA VAL A 66 -1.31 -12.73 -18.02
C VAL A 66 -0.79 -12.77 -16.58
N TRP A 67 0.52 -12.59 -16.38
CA TRP A 67 1.14 -12.57 -15.05
C TRP A 67 0.65 -11.38 -14.20
N PHE A 68 0.25 -10.27 -14.81
CA PHE A 68 -0.22 -9.08 -14.09
C PHE A 68 -1.52 -9.36 -13.35
N ASN A 69 -2.37 -10.27 -13.85
CA ASN A 69 -3.57 -10.71 -13.14
C ASN A 69 -3.26 -11.27 -11.74
N ALA A 70 -2.10 -11.91 -11.55
CA ALA A 70 -1.70 -12.39 -10.23
C ALA A 70 -1.50 -11.22 -9.25
N PHE A 71 -0.96 -10.09 -9.72
CA PHE A 71 -0.77 -8.90 -8.89
C PHE A 71 -2.10 -8.21 -8.56
N ILE A 72 -3.03 -8.13 -9.52
CA ILE A 72 -4.38 -7.61 -9.25
C ILE A 72 -5.10 -8.47 -8.19
N TRP A 73 -4.97 -9.81 -8.26
CA TRP A 73 -5.51 -10.70 -7.22
C TRP A 73 -4.83 -10.48 -5.86
N MET A 74 -3.52 -10.29 -5.83
CA MET A 74 -2.79 -9.96 -4.60
C MET A 74 -3.27 -8.64 -3.99
N GLU A 75 -3.60 -7.64 -4.80
CA GLU A 75 -4.16 -6.39 -4.31
C GLU A 75 -5.54 -6.59 -3.69
N LEU A 76 -6.42 -7.31 -4.38
CA LEU A 76 -7.77 -7.59 -3.91
C LEU A 76 -7.78 -8.45 -2.63
N LEU A 77 -7.01 -9.55 -2.62
CA LEU A 77 -7.08 -10.56 -1.57
C LEU A 77 -6.19 -10.26 -0.37
N TYR A 78 -5.13 -9.47 -0.55
CA TYR A 78 -4.21 -9.12 0.53
C TYR A 78 -4.12 -7.61 0.78
N HIS A 79 -3.86 -6.77 -0.23
CA HIS A 79 -3.67 -5.33 0.01
C HIS A 79 -4.92 -4.67 0.58
N VAL A 80 -6.11 -4.96 0.06
CA VAL A 80 -7.37 -4.41 0.58
C VAL A 80 -7.58 -4.77 2.06
N PRO A 81 -7.66 -6.05 2.46
CA PRO A 81 -7.88 -6.40 3.86
C PRO A 81 -6.76 -5.92 4.78
N ALA A 82 -5.50 -5.98 4.33
CA ALA A 82 -4.37 -5.43 5.10
C ALA A 82 -4.48 -3.91 5.28
N SER A 83 -4.89 -3.17 4.25
CA SER A 83 -5.07 -1.71 4.31
C SER A 83 -6.22 -1.33 5.24
N VAL A 84 -7.36 -2.02 5.17
CA VAL A 84 -8.50 -1.78 6.08
C VAL A 84 -8.07 -2.03 7.54
N TRP A 85 -7.35 -3.12 7.79
CA TRP A 85 -6.83 -3.45 9.11
C TRP A 85 -5.80 -2.43 9.60
N ALA A 86 -4.89 -1.98 8.72
CA ALA A 86 -3.89 -0.96 9.02
C ALA A 86 -4.53 0.39 9.36
N VAL A 87 -5.50 0.86 8.56
CA VAL A 87 -6.26 2.10 8.84
C VAL A 87 -6.93 2.01 10.21
N TRP A 88 -7.64 0.92 10.46
CA TRP A 88 -8.32 0.71 11.73
C TRP A 88 -7.35 0.67 12.92
N GLY A 89 -6.22 -0.04 12.79
CA GLY A 89 -5.19 -0.14 13.83
C GLY A 89 -4.52 1.20 14.11
N LEU A 90 -4.15 1.95 13.08
CA LEU A 90 -3.53 3.27 13.18
C LEU A 90 -4.52 4.33 13.72
N MET A 91 -5.80 4.26 13.37
CA MET A 91 -6.81 5.18 13.92
C MET A 91 -7.11 4.91 15.39
N ARG A 92 -7.10 3.65 15.84
CA ARG A 92 -7.33 3.33 17.27
C ARG A 92 -6.17 3.74 18.17
N ASP A 93 -4.93 3.72 17.65
CA ASP A 93 -3.76 4.33 18.30
C ASP A 93 -3.98 5.81 18.67
N GLN A 94 -4.84 6.52 17.93
CA GLN A 94 -5.23 7.89 18.27
C GLN A 94 -6.16 7.99 19.47
N ARG A 95 -7.11 7.07 19.58
CA ARG A 95 -8.27 7.23 20.47
C ARG A 95 -8.00 6.75 21.89
N ALA A 96 -7.03 5.85 22.08
CA ALA A 96 -6.60 5.38 23.39
C ALA A 96 -5.94 6.46 24.28
N ASN A 97 -5.72 7.66 23.76
CA ASN A 97 -5.22 8.80 24.53
C ASN A 97 -6.31 9.78 24.99
N HIS A 98 -7.61 9.59 24.69
CA HIS A 98 -8.61 10.60 25.08
C HIS A 98 -10.07 10.19 25.34
N LEU A 99 -10.51 8.93 25.21
CA LEU A 99 -11.88 8.57 25.61
C LEU A 99 -12.09 7.06 25.85
N ASP A 100 -12.06 6.63 27.10
CA ASP A 100 -12.40 5.28 27.57
C ASP A 100 -13.92 5.03 27.63
N LEU A 101 -14.62 5.18 26.50
CA LEU A 101 -16.07 4.88 26.45
C LEU A 101 -16.39 3.46 25.93
N PHE A 102 -15.39 2.73 25.41
CA PHE A 102 -15.59 1.42 24.77
C PHE A 102 -14.62 0.32 25.26
N GLY A 103 -14.41 0.25 26.58
CA GLY A 103 -13.75 -0.88 27.24
C GLY A 103 -12.22 -0.97 27.06
N PRO A 104 -11.57 -1.94 27.73
CA PRO A 104 -10.13 -2.05 27.73
C PRO A 104 -9.60 -2.27 26.32
N SER A 105 -8.74 -1.35 25.93
CA SER A 105 -7.91 -1.28 24.73
C SER A 105 -7.04 -2.55 24.54
N VAL A 106 -7.66 -3.65 24.08
CA VAL A 106 -6.97 -4.93 23.75
C VAL A 106 -6.22 -4.85 22.41
N LEU A 107 -6.35 -3.76 21.65
CA LEU A 107 -5.90 -3.68 20.25
C LEU A 107 -4.89 -2.56 19.94
N THR A 108 -4.55 -1.73 20.92
CA THR A 108 -3.79 -0.49 20.67
C THR A 108 -2.28 -0.63 20.87
N ASP A 109 -1.80 -1.87 20.78
CA ASP A 109 -0.39 -2.22 20.76
C ASP A 109 -0.22 -3.56 20.01
N HIS A 110 -1.01 -3.81 18.96
CA HIS A 110 -0.97 -5.11 18.32
C HIS A 110 0.44 -5.33 17.74
N PRO A 111 1.24 -6.26 18.30
CA PRO A 111 2.62 -6.48 17.86
C PRO A 111 2.70 -6.91 16.39
N LEU A 112 1.55 -7.28 15.81
CA LEU A 112 1.45 -7.61 14.40
C LEU A 112 1.32 -6.38 13.47
N ILE A 113 1.11 -5.15 13.94
CA ILE A 113 1.05 -3.99 13.02
C ILE A 113 2.35 -3.90 12.21
N PRO A 114 3.53 -3.91 12.85
CA PRO A 114 4.77 -3.94 12.09
C PRO A 114 4.94 -5.18 11.22
N VAL A 115 4.41 -6.33 11.64
CA VAL A 115 4.48 -7.57 10.84
C VAL A 115 3.68 -7.44 9.55
N HIS A 116 2.43 -7.00 9.61
CA HIS A 116 1.59 -6.87 8.42
C HIS A 116 2.06 -5.74 7.50
N LEU A 117 2.50 -4.60 8.05
CA LEU A 117 3.08 -3.52 7.25
C LEU A 117 4.41 -3.94 6.61
N LEU A 118 5.19 -4.83 7.25
CA LEU A 118 6.39 -5.40 6.64
C LEU A 118 6.03 -6.25 5.42
N VAL A 119 5.10 -7.19 5.58
CA VAL A 119 4.65 -8.07 4.49
C VAL A 119 4.04 -7.25 3.35
N PHE A 120 3.20 -6.26 3.67
CA PHE A 120 2.65 -5.31 2.70
C PHE A 120 3.76 -4.54 1.97
N GLY A 121 4.69 -3.93 2.71
CA GLY A 121 5.75 -3.12 2.14
C GLY A 121 6.67 -3.91 1.21
N VAL A 122 7.03 -5.14 1.60
CA VAL A 122 7.83 -6.05 0.75
C VAL A 122 7.05 -6.45 -0.50
N GLN A 123 5.78 -6.83 -0.37
CA GLN A 123 4.98 -7.24 -1.51
C GLN A 123 4.78 -6.08 -2.50
N ALA A 124 4.38 -4.90 -2.01
CA ALA A 124 4.22 -3.70 -2.83
C ALA A 124 5.54 -3.29 -3.52
N PHE A 125 6.67 -3.40 -2.82
CA PHE A 125 7.98 -3.17 -3.43
C PHE A 125 8.26 -4.13 -4.59
N VAL A 126 8.07 -5.44 -4.36
CA VAL A 126 8.37 -6.46 -5.38
C VAL A 126 7.45 -6.35 -6.58
N THR A 127 6.15 -6.20 -6.39
CA THR A 127 5.19 -6.10 -7.50
C THR A 127 5.43 -4.82 -8.31
N SER A 128 5.55 -3.66 -7.66
CA SER A 128 5.79 -2.39 -8.35
C SER A 128 7.16 -2.34 -9.03
N LEU A 129 8.21 -2.90 -8.42
CA LEU A 129 9.52 -2.99 -9.06
C LEU A 129 9.49 -3.90 -10.28
N THR A 130 8.78 -5.03 -10.20
CA THR A 130 8.60 -5.94 -11.34
C THR A 130 7.92 -5.23 -12.50
N CYS A 131 6.85 -4.46 -12.23
CA CYS A 131 6.19 -3.63 -13.24
C CYS A 131 7.16 -2.59 -13.85
N LEU A 132 7.96 -1.89 -13.04
CA LEU A 132 8.94 -0.94 -13.56
C LEU A 132 10.00 -1.60 -14.44
N VAL A 133 10.55 -2.73 -14.02
CA VAL A 133 11.53 -3.48 -14.82
C VAL A 133 10.92 -3.85 -16.17
N ASP A 134 9.68 -4.31 -16.20
CA ASP A 134 8.98 -4.65 -17.43
C ASP A 134 8.70 -3.41 -18.31
N VAL A 135 8.23 -2.30 -17.74
CA VAL A 135 8.03 -1.01 -18.44
C VAL A 135 9.30 -0.56 -19.16
N TRP A 136 10.44 -0.66 -18.48
CA TRP A 136 11.71 -0.25 -19.07
C TRP A 136 12.19 -1.20 -20.17
N SER A 137 11.73 -2.45 -20.17
CA SER A 137 11.99 -3.44 -21.23
C SER A 137 11.18 -3.22 -22.50
N TRP A 138 10.05 -2.49 -22.46
CA TRP A 138 9.18 -2.31 -23.62
C TRP A 138 9.87 -1.57 -24.76
N THR A 139 9.83 -2.10 -25.98
CA THR A 139 10.53 -1.52 -27.15
C THR A 139 9.67 -0.58 -27.99
N ASP A 140 8.37 -0.54 -27.72
CA ASP A 140 7.30 0.14 -28.45
C ASP A 140 6.71 1.34 -27.70
N ARG A 141 7.36 1.76 -26.61
CA ARG A 141 7.06 3.00 -25.88
C ARG A 141 8.24 3.96 -25.93
N SER A 142 7.94 5.24 -26.05
CA SER A 142 8.95 6.30 -26.01
C SER A 142 9.59 6.39 -24.63
N MET A 143 10.72 7.09 -24.55
CA MET A 143 11.39 7.35 -23.28
C MET A 143 10.49 8.14 -22.33
N GLU A 144 9.78 9.13 -22.86
CA GLU A 144 8.87 9.99 -22.12
C GLU A 144 7.69 9.21 -21.55
N GLU A 145 7.07 8.32 -22.33
CA GLU A 145 5.99 7.44 -21.86
C GLU A 145 6.46 6.57 -20.67
N LYS A 146 7.63 5.94 -20.80
CA LYS A 146 8.22 5.14 -19.71
C LYS A 146 8.53 5.96 -18.46
N GLN A 147 9.00 7.19 -18.62
CA GLN A 147 9.26 8.10 -17.50
C GLN A 147 7.97 8.51 -16.80
N GLN A 148 6.90 8.81 -17.54
CA GLN A 148 5.59 9.13 -16.95
C GLN A 148 5.04 7.96 -16.11
N ILE A 149 5.13 6.73 -16.63
CA ILE A 149 4.77 5.54 -15.86
C ILE A 149 5.69 5.38 -14.64
N THR A 150 6.99 5.66 -14.79
CA THR A 150 7.94 5.62 -13.66
C THR A 150 7.57 6.60 -12.56
N TYR A 151 7.05 7.79 -12.88
CA TYR A 151 6.56 8.74 -11.86
C TYR A 151 5.31 8.24 -11.12
N LEU A 152 4.54 7.33 -11.71
CA LEU A 152 3.40 6.69 -11.05
C LEU A 152 3.83 5.53 -10.14
N TYR A 153 4.65 4.61 -10.65
CA TYR A 153 5.03 3.38 -9.92
C TYR A 153 6.22 3.58 -8.98
N GLY A 154 7.13 4.49 -9.30
CA GLY A 154 8.32 4.80 -8.49
C GLY A 154 8.01 5.16 -7.04
N PRO A 155 7.00 6.01 -6.76
CA PRO A 155 6.54 6.28 -5.39
C PRO A 155 6.12 5.02 -4.62
N TYR A 156 5.46 4.05 -5.25
CA TYR A 156 5.07 2.79 -4.59
C TYR A 156 6.29 1.91 -4.28
N VAL A 157 7.27 1.84 -5.18
CA VAL A 157 8.55 1.15 -4.92
C VAL A 157 9.27 1.79 -3.73
N ALA A 158 9.42 3.11 -3.73
CA ALA A 158 10.08 3.83 -2.65
C ALA A 158 9.34 3.66 -1.31
N LEU A 159 8.01 3.81 -1.32
CA LEU A 159 7.18 3.63 -0.13
C LEU A 159 7.28 2.21 0.43
N GLY A 160 7.16 1.19 -0.43
CA GLY A 160 7.26 -0.22 -0.04
C GLY A 160 8.59 -0.54 0.62
N ALA A 161 9.71 -0.11 0.00
CA ALA A 161 11.06 -0.30 0.55
C ALA A 161 11.24 0.41 1.90
N LEU A 162 10.83 1.68 2.00
CA LEU A 162 10.96 2.48 3.22
C LEU A 162 10.06 1.95 4.35
N MET A 163 8.85 1.48 4.02
CA MET A 163 7.93 0.86 4.97
C MET A 163 8.50 -0.46 5.48
N ALA A 164 8.98 -1.33 4.59
CA ALA A 164 9.61 -2.60 4.98
C ALA A 164 10.81 -2.37 5.91
N LEU A 165 11.71 -1.45 5.54
CA LEU A 165 12.85 -1.09 6.39
C LEU A 165 12.41 -0.55 7.75
N ASP A 166 11.40 0.33 7.79
CA ASP A 166 10.86 0.83 9.06
C ASP A 166 10.39 -0.31 9.96
N MET A 167 9.59 -1.22 9.41
CA MET A 167 8.99 -2.29 10.18
C MET A 167 10.05 -3.28 10.68
N VAL A 168 11.08 -3.58 9.88
CA VAL A 168 12.23 -4.37 10.34
C VAL A 168 12.92 -3.70 11.53
N LEU A 169 13.18 -2.40 11.46
CA LEU A 169 13.83 -1.67 12.56
C LEU A 169 12.97 -1.67 13.83
N ARG A 170 11.65 -1.49 13.70
CA ARG A 170 10.71 -1.53 14.84
C ARG A 170 10.63 -2.93 15.45
N LEU A 171 10.53 -3.97 14.63
CA LEU A 171 10.50 -5.37 15.10
C LEU A 171 11.82 -5.73 15.78
N ARG A 172 12.96 -5.36 15.19
CA ARG A 172 14.28 -5.58 15.80
C ARG A 172 14.38 -4.92 17.18
N ALA A 173 13.91 -3.69 17.32
CA ALA A 173 13.94 -2.98 18.61
C ALA A 173 13.06 -3.63 19.69
N GLN A 174 12.02 -4.38 19.29
CA GLN A 174 11.16 -5.12 20.21
C GLN A 174 11.69 -6.51 20.56
N LEU A 175 12.33 -7.19 19.61
CA LEU A 175 12.79 -8.57 19.74
C LEU A 175 14.20 -8.69 20.34
N MET A 176 15.06 -7.69 20.13
CA MET A 176 16.44 -7.74 20.62
C MET A 176 16.53 -7.37 22.11
N PRO A 177 17.33 -8.11 22.91
CA PRO A 177 17.56 -7.76 24.30
C PRO A 177 18.15 -6.35 24.42
N LYS A 178 17.71 -5.57 25.41
CA LYS A 178 18.38 -4.33 25.76
C LYS A 178 19.75 -4.69 26.34
N VAL A 179 20.82 -4.27 25.67
CA VAL A 179 22.18 -4.38 26.22
C VAL A 179 22.20 -3.57 27.51
N LYS A 180 22.40 -4.23 28.65
CA LYS A 180 22.73 -3.56 29.91
C LYS A 180 24.12 -2.97 29.72
N HIS A 181 24.21 -1.64 29.63
CA HIS A 181 25.47 -0.96 29.89
C HIS A 181 25.69 -0.99 31.40
N GLU A 182 26.71 -1.73 31.83
CA GLU A 182 27.29 -1.66 33.18
C GLU A 182 28.18 -0.42 33.33
#